data_AF-A0A285JHW8-F1
#
_entry.id   AF-A0A285JHW8-F1
#
_cell.length_a   1.000
_cell.length_b   1.000
_cell.length_c   1.000
_cell.angle_alpha   90.00
_cell.angle_beta   90.00
_cell.angle_gamma   90.00
#
_symmetry.space_group_name_H-M   'P 1'
#
loop_
_entity.id
_entity.type
_entity.pdbx_description
1 polymer ?
#
loop_
_entity_poly.entity_id
_entity_poly.type
_entity_poly.pdbx_seq_one_letter_code
_entity_poly.pdbx_strand_id
1 'polypeptide(L)'
;MTKIKEPLKTVLRKFCHVECYNPQLIREAVIIGHGFPYDIILVKAQLREAIDNQLITPEEYEELTDEDFDSQQDLQLWLEKLFTELP
;
A
#
# COMPACT_ATOMS: atom_id res chain seq x y z
N MET A 1 3.77 9.33 -14.65
CA MET A 1 3.31 10.15 -13.50
C MET A 1 2.36 9.28 -12.71
N THR A 2 2.80 8.75 -11.58
CA THR A 2 2.02 7.79 -10.77
C THR A 2 0.71 8.42 -10.29
N LYS A 3 -0.44 7.79 -10.54
CA LYS A 3 -1.76 8.31 -10.08
C LYS A 3 -1.99 8.17 -8.57
N ILE A 4 -1.13 7.40 -7.90
CA ILE A 4 -1.19 7.16 -6.46
C ILE A 4 -0.85 8.44 -5.71
N LYS A 5 -1.84 8.96 -4.98
CA LYS A 5 -1.71 10.18 -4.16
C LYS A 5 -0.91 9.88 -2.89
N GLU A 6 -0.28 10.91 -2.33
CA GLU A 6 0.17 10.86 -0.95
C GLU A 6 -1.04 10.92 0.00
N PRO A 7 -0.99 10.26 1.16
CA PRO A 7 0.14 9.50 1.70
C PRO A 7 0.31 8.05 1.20
N LEU A 8 -0.69 7.48 0.50
CA LEU A 8 -0.69 6.07 0.08
C LEU A 8 0.59 5.64 -0.65
N LYS A 9 1.08 6.47 -1.57
CA LYS A 9 2.33 6.19 -2.32
C LYS A 9 3.53 5.92 -1.41
N THR A 10 3.72 6.75 -0.40
CA THR A 10 4.84 6.64 0.55
C THR A 10 4.69 5.41 1.43
N VAL A 11 3.47 5.02 1.75
CA VAL A 11 3.17 3.81 2.52
C VAL A 11 3.50 2.56 1.70
N LEU A 12 2.97 2.44 0.48
CA LEU A 12 3.25 1.29 -0.40
C LEU A 12 4.77 1.13 -0.60
N ARG A 13 5.48 2.21 -0.92
CA ARG A 13 6.93 2.17 -1.12
C ARG A 13 7.73 1.77 0.12
N LYS A 14 7.29 2.10 1.33
CA LYS A 14 8.05 1.74 2.55
C LYS A 14 7.69 0.38 3.10
N PHE A 15 6.41 0.00 3.02
CA PHE A 15 5.88 -1.17 3.72
C PHE A 15 5.66 -2.36 2.80
N CYS A 16 5.33 -2.11 1.53
CA CYS A 16 5.14 -3.17 0.54
C CYS A 16 6.39 -3.40 -0.31
N HIS A 17 7.50 -2.70 -0.04
CA HIS A 17 8.76 -3.01 -0.69
C HIS A 17 9.21 -4.43 -0.31
N VAL A 18 9.52 -5.25 -1.30
CA VAL A 18 9.85 -6.67 -1.15
C VAL A 18 10.96 -6.93 -0.12
N GLU A 19 11.91 -5.99 0.01
CA GLU A 19 13.02 -6.07 0.98
C GLU A 19 12.66 -5.59 2.40
N CYS A 20 11.50 -4.98 2.61
CA CYS A 20 11.11 -4.32 3.87
C CYS A 20 9.73 -4.72 4.41
N TYR A 21 9.06 -5.72 3.82
CA TYR A 21 7.76 -6.18 4.30
C TYR A 21 7.86 -6.76 5.72
N ASN A 22 7.61 -5.91 6.72
CA ASN A 22 7.53 -6.31 8.12
C ASN A 22 6.19 -5.82 8.71
N PRO A 23 5.19 -6.70 8.84
CA PRO A 23 3.86 -6.32 9.35
C PRO A 23 3.91 -5.78 10.78
N GLN A 24 4.97 -6.05 11.54
CA GLN A 24 5.18 -5.47 12.87
C GLN A 24 5.56 -3.99 12.79
N LEU A 25 6.31 -3.56 11.78
CA LEU A 25 6.63 -2.14 11.57
C LEU A 25 5.39 -1.32 11.20
N ILE A 26 4.44 -1.90 10.47
CA ILE A 26 3.14 -1.25 10.17
C ILE A 26 2.40 -1.01 11.49
N ARG A 27 2.29 -2.04 12.32
CA ARG A 27 1.61 -1.94 13.62
C ARG A 27 2.30 -0.95 14.55
N GLU A 28 3.62 -1.00 14.70
CA GLU A 28 4.34 -0.09 15.57
C GLU A 28 4.31 1.36 15.07
N ALA A 29 4.44 1.58 13.77
CA ALA A 29 4.37 2.92 13.20
C ALA A 29 2.95 3.53 13.30
N VAL A 30 1.90 2.72 13.14
CA VAL A 30 0.50 3.15 13.23
C VAL A 30 0.03 3.33 14.69
N ILE A 31 0.45 2.46 15.61
CA ILE A 31 -0.02 2.47 17.01
C ILE A 31 0.76 3.46 17.88
N ILE A 32 2.06 3.68 17.62
CA ILE A 32 2.93 4.45 18.51
C ILE A 32 3.04 5.92 18.05
N GLY A 33 2.54 6.28 16.86
CA GLY A 33 2.57 7.65 16.32
C GLY A 33 3.98 8.17 16.01
N HIS A 34 5.01 7.33 16.16
CA HIS A 34 6.41 7.63 15.87
C HIS A 34 6.80 6.90 14.57
N GLY A 35 6.52 7.50 13.41
CA GLY A 35 7.00 7.00 12.12
C GLY A 35 5.98 7.05 10.99
N PHE A 36 4.70 7.19 11.33
CA PHE A 36 3.60 7.36 10.38
C PHE A 36 2.98 8.75 10.62
N PRO A 37 3.48 9.83 9.99
CA PRO A 37 2.83 11.15 10.08
C PRO A 37 1.51 11.22 9.30
N TYR A 38 1.01 10.08 8.82
CA TYR A 38 -0.06 9.99 7.85
C TYR A 38 -1.29 9.34 8.47
N ASP A 39 -2.43 9.96 8.21
CA ASP A 39 -3.73 9.54 8.72
C ASP A 39 -4.10 8.17 8.14
N ILE A 40 -4.09 7.12 8.98
CA ILE A 40 -4.40 5.74 8.57
C ILE A 40 -5.80 5.63 7.96
N ILE A 41 -6.74 6.47 8.40
CA ILE A 41 -8.09 6.55 7.85
C ILE A 41 -8.01 7.03 6.40
N LEU A 42 -7.17 8.04 6.12
CA LEU A 42 -6.95 8.55 4.77
C LEU A 42 -6.25 7.52 3.89
N VAL A 43 -5.25 6.79 4.41
CA VAL A 43 -4.57 5.72 3.67
C VAL A 43 -5.53 4.60 3.31
N LYS A 44 -6.37 4.14 4.25
CA LYS A 44 -7.40 3.14 3.98
C LYS A 44 -8.40 3.64 2.94
N ALA A 45 -8.87 4.88 3.06
CA ALA A 45 -9.81 5.45 2.09
C ALA A 45 -9.20 5.53 0.67
N GLN A 46 -7.95 5.99 0.54
CA GLN A 46 -7.24 6.06 -0.73
C GLN A 46 -6.96 4.66 -1.31
N LEU A 47 -6.57 3.70 -0.47
CA LEU A 47 -6.33 2.32 -0.89
C LEU A 47 -7.62 1.68 -1.40
N ARG A 48 -8.74 1.90 -0.69
CA ARG A 48 -10.05 1.42 -1.11
C ARG A 48 -10.49 2.04 -2.43
N GLU A 49 -10.36 3.36 -2.58
CA GLU A 49 -10.66 4.05 -3.84
C GLU A 49 -9.80 3.51 -5.00
N ALA A 50 -8.52 3.25 -4.75
CA ALA A 50 -7.60 2.70 -5.73
C ALA A 50 -7.94 1.27 -6.13
N ILE A 51 -8.40 0.44 -5.18
CA ILE A 51 -8.89 -0.91 -5.43
C ILE A 51 -10.18 -0.87 -6.25
N ASP A 52 -11.21 -0.16 -5.78
CA ASP A 52 -12.53 -0.11 -6.44
C ASP A 52 -12.44 0.43 -7.88
N ASN A 53 -11.55 1.39 -8.13
CA ASN A 53 -11.37 2.00 -9.47
C ASN A 53 -10.18 1.41 -10.26
N GLN A 54 -9.51 0.37 -9.74
CA GLN A 54 -8.32 -0.24 -10.35
C GLN A 54 -7.28 0.82 -10.78
N LEU A 55 -6.99 1.79 -9.91
CA LEU A 55 -6.12 2.93 -10.21
C LEU A 55 -4.63 2.57 -10.17
N ILE A 56 -4.29 1.34 -9.77
CA ILE A 56 -2.92 0.85 -9.65
C ILE A 56 -2.77 -0.34 -10.59
N THR A 57 -1.86 -0.23 -11.55
CA THR A 57 -1.45 -1.34 -12.42
C THR A 57 -0.30 -2.14 -11.78
N PRO A 58 -0.09 -3.41 -12.18
CA PRO A 58 1.07 -4.21 -11.76
C PRO A 58 2.38 -3.46 -11.97
N GLU A 59 2.59 -2.87 -13.15
CA GLU A 59 3.80 -2.11 -13.49
C GLU A 59 4.00 -0.89 -12.57
N GLU A 60 2.94 -0.11 -12.30
CA GLU A 60 3.04 1.04 -11.39
C GLU A 60 3.34 0.60 -9.95
N TYR A 61 2.82 -0.56 -9.54
CA TYR A 61 3.07 -1.12 -8.22
C TYR A 61 4.51 -1.64 -8.12
N GLU A 62 4.96 -2.42 -9.10
CA GLU A 62 6.34 -2.93 -9.21
C GLU A 62 7.37 -1.79 -9.19
N GLU A 63 7.17 -0.72 -9.97
CA GLU A 63 8.06 0.46 -9.92
C GLU A 63 8.13 1.11 -8.52
N LEU A 64 7.10 0.93 -7.70
CA LEU A 64 7.02 1.52 -6.37
C LEU A 64 7.53 0.61 -5.25
N THR A 65 7.42 -0.71 -5.42
CA THR A 65 7.64 -1.70 -4.37
C THR A 65 8.67 -2.77 -4.75
N ASP A 66 9.16 -2.80 -5.98
CA ASP A 66 9.95 -3.91 -6.55
C ASP A 66 9.26 -5.28 -6.41
N GLU A 67 7.94 -5.28 -6.19
CA GLU A 67 7.14 -6.50 -6.10
C GLU A 67 6.38 -6.69 -7.40
N ASP A 68 6.73 -7.74 -8.12
CA ASP A 68 6.14 -8.10 -9.41
C ASP A 68 4.89 -8.97 -9.24
N PHE A 69 3.87 -8.70 -10.06
CA PHE A 69 2.63 -9.45 -10.08
C PHE A 69 2.33 -9.94 -11.50
N ASP A 70 2.10 -11.24 -11.65
CA ASP A 70 1.78 -11.88 -12.93
C ASP A 70 0.52 -11.31 -13.62
N SER A 71 -0.41 -10.71 -12.87
CA SER A 71 -1.67 -10.19 -13.40
C SER A 71 -2.30 -9.11 -12.53
N GLN A 72 -3.14 -8.27 -13.13
CA GLN A 72 -3.95 -7.27 -12.42
C GLN A 72 -4.84 -7.88 -11.34
N GLN A 73 -5.28 -9.13 -11.53
CA GLN A 73 -6.10 -9.88 -10.57
C GLN A 73 -5.30 -10.29 -9.33
N ASP A 74 -4.06 -10.75 -9.49
CA ASP A 74 -3.16 -11.06 -8.38
C ASP A 74 -2.83 -9.81 -7.56
N LEU A 75 -2.52 -8.70 -8.23
CA LEU A 75 -2.34 -7.41 -7.56
C LEU A 75 -3.60 -7.00 -6.77
N GLN A 76 -4.78 -7.14 -7.37
CA GLN A 76 -6.05 -6.82 -6.72
C GLN A 76 -6.28 -7.64 -5.44
N LEU A 77 -6.07 -8.95 -5.51
CA LEU A 77 -6.18 -9.83 -4.35
C LEU A 77 -5.20 -9.45 -3.24
N TRP A 78 -3.99 -9.07 -3.62
CA TRP A 78 -2.98 -8.60 -2.68
C TRP A 78 -3.37 -7.27 -2.01
N LEU A 79 -3.85 -6.29 -2.78
CA LEU A 79 -4.30 -5.01 -2.25
C LEU A 79 -5.50 -5.15 -1.30
N GLU A 80 -6.46 -6.03 -1.60
CA GLU A 80 -7.60 -6.35 -0.72
C GLU A 80 -7.14 -7.03 0.59
N LYS A 81 -6.15 -7.92 0.50
CA LYS A 81 -5.55 -8.54 1.67
C LYS A 81 -4.84 -7.49 2.53
N LEU A 82 -4.01 -6.64 1.93
CA LEU A 82 -3.34 -5.53 2.60
C LEU A 82 -4.35 -4.63 3.31
N PHE A 83 -5.44 -4.25 2.65
CA PHE A 83 -6.51 -3.43 3.24
C PHE A 83 -7.12 -4.07 4.51
N THR A 84 -7.28 -5.39 4.50
CA THR A 84 -7.82 -6.16 5.63
C THR A 84 -6.80 -6.29 6.77
N GLU A 85 -5.51 -6.36 6.47
CA GLU A 85 -4.43 -6.44 7.46
C GLU A 85 -4.13 -5.10 8.14
N LEU A 86 -4.46 -3.97 7.49
CA LEU A 86 -4.36 -2.65 8.12
C LEU A 86 -5.35 -2.54 9.30
N PRO A 87 -4.93 -2.00 10.46
CA PRO A 87 -5.75 -1.89 11.67
C PRO A 87 -6.95 -0.95 11.50
#